data_AF-A0A9E6UTE4-F1
#
_entry.id   AF-A0A9E6UTE4-F1
#
_cell.length_a   1.000
_cell.length_b   1.000
_cell.length_c   1.000
_cell.angle_alpha   90.00
_cell.angle_beta   90.00
_cell.angle_gamma   90.00
#
_symmetry.space_group_name_H-M   'P 1'
#
loop_
_entity.id
_entity.type
_entity.pdbx_description
1 polymer ?
#
loop_
_entity_poly.entity_id
_entity_poly.type
_entity_poly.pdbx_seq_one_letter_code
_entity_poly.pdbx_strand_id
1 'polypeptide(L)'
;MADPKPAIRPTTGREATKYWLVGGGIASLSAAAFLIRDGDVPGHAITILEETGELGGSLDGTGDPGQGYVLRGGRMLESKYLCTFELFDSIPALDGRKTVTEEIFAWNKTLKTASKARLFRDGHPQVAPKFGLSEQHILTIERLALQPEGMLGKSAITDQFSASFFETDFWFMWCTTFAFQPWHSAVEFKRYLVRFVHMVEGFERLHGIMRTVYNQHDSLVRPLQKWLEERGVVFTLNTRVTALNSIAAAGRSLAVSIDFERAGERGTIGVASTDHVLVTLGSMTEASSLGTNDQAPLLLGKPDGGGWALWEALALGRPELGHPGVFADHIDQSKWVSFTTTLRDPSFLNAVRDITGNVPGEGGLITLPESAWLASIVIPAQPHFIGQPDDVSVFWGYGLRVDIPGDFVKKSMADCSGREIMTELLGHLRLDAEAAQILDTSLCIPCMMPFITSQFLCREHGDRPQVTPAGWKNLWLMGQFCELPDDVVFTVEYSIRSAQVAVYAALGLKRSPPPVYKGAFDPRVLYRAFLALHDVRA
;
A
#
# COMPACT_ATOMS: atom_id res chain seq x y z
N MET A 1 -21.15 50.14 -12.29
CA MET A 1 -21.88 49.29 -11.33
C MET A 1 -20.88 48.28 -10.83
N ALA A 2 -20.45 48.41 -9.58
CA ALA A 2 -19.58 47.45 -8.92
C ALA A 2 -20.46 46.46 -8.17
N ASP A 3 -20.26 45.16 -8.40
CA ASP A 3 -20.96 44.10 -7.66
C ASP A 3 -20.60 44.17 -6.18
N PRO A 4 -21.57 44.04 -5.26
CA PRO A 4 -21.29 44.09 -3.84
C PRO A 4 -20.61 42.79 -3.40
N LYS A 5 -19.48 42.92 -2.69
CA LYS A 5 -18.83 41.83 -1.96
C LYS A 5 -19.86 41.10 -1.08
N PRO A 6 -19.86 39.75 -1.02
CA PRO A 6 -20.79 39.03 -0.18
C PRO A 6 -20.51 39.32 1.29
N ALA A 7 -21.56 39.71 2.01
CA ALA A 7 -21.52 40.00 3.44
C ALA A 7 -21.32 38.70 4.24
N ILE A 8 -20.23 38.65 5.02
CA ILE A 8 -20.00 37.61 6.03
C ILE A 8 -21.07 37.80 7.11
N ARG A 9 -22.00 36.85 7.22
CA ARG A 9 -22.93 36.79 8.35
C ARG A 9 -22.17 36.36 9.60
N PRO A 10 -22.33 37.06 10.75
CA PRO A 10 -21.74 36.60 12.00
C PRO A 10 -22.56 35.40 12.52
N THR A 11 -21.95 34.21 12.51
CA THR A 11 -22.50 33.04 13.19
C THR A 11 -22.29 33.20 14.69
N THR A 12 -23.39 33.43 15.39
CA THR A 12 -23.49 33.47 16.85
C THR A 12 -23.00 32.14 17.46
N GLY A 13 -21.90 32.18 18.20
CA GLY A 13 -21.64 31.40 19.44
C GLY A 13 -21.85 29.88 19.48
N ARG A 14 -21.83 29.15 18.36
CA ARG A 14 -21.61 27.69 18.38
C ARG A 14 -20.11 27.44 18.28
N GLU A 15 -19.53 26.67 19.20
CA GLU A 15 -18.21 26.09 18.97
C GLU A 15 -18.23 25.38 17.61
N ALA A 16 -17.25 25.69 16.77
CA ALA A 16 -17.18 25.12 15.44
C ALA A 16 -16.84 23.63 15.55
N THR A 17 -17.69 22.77 14.98
CA THR A 17 -17.47 21.31 14.88
C THR A 17 -16.04 21.01 14.45
N LYS A 18 -15.35 20.14 15.19
CA LYS A 18 -14.00 19.69 14.88
C LYS A 18 -13.98 18.29 14.27
N TYR A 19 -12.96 18.03 13.49
CA TYR A 19 -12.68 16.75 12.85
C TYR A 19 -11.28 16.31 13.26
N TRP A 20 -11.20 15.18 13.97
CA TRP A 20 -9.96 14.59 14.47
C TRP A 20 -9.63 13.35 13.65
N LEU A 21 -8.52 13.36 12.94
CA LEU A 21 -8.09 12.28 12.08
C LEU A 21 -6.85 11.62 12.69
N VAL A 22 -6.94 10.34 13.04
CA VAL A 22 -5.86 9.58 13.70
C VAL A 22 -5.05 8.82 12.65
N GLY A 23 -3.75 9.10 12.62
CA GLY A 23 -2.78 8.65 11.63
C GLY A 23 -2.61 9.65 10.48
N GLY A 24 -1.38 9.87 10.04
CA GLY A 24 -0.96 10.77 8.96
C GLY A 24 -0.75 10.07 7.61
N GLY A 25 -1.30 8.87 7.45
CA GLY A 25 -1.29 8.12 6.18
C GLY A 25 -2.29 8.64 5.15
N ILE A 26 -2.25 8.05 3.95
CA ILE A 26 -3.09 8.46 2.81
C ILE A 26 -4.60 8.45 3.10
N ALA A 27 -5.09 7.57 3.99
CA ALA A 27 -6.49 7.53 4.39
C ALA A 27 -6.93 8.85 5.05
N SER A 28 -6.20 9.31 6.07
CA SER A 28 -6.51 10.58 6.75
C SER A 28 -6.27 11.80 5.87
N LEU A 29 -5.20 11.82 5.08
CA LEU A 29 -4.96 12.92 4.14
C LEU A 29 -6.11 13.04 3.12
N SER A 30 -6.61 11.91 2.62
CA SER A 30 -7.76 11.88 1.71
C SER A 30 -9.05 12.28 2.40
N ALA A 31 -9.27 11.84 3.64
CA ALA A 31 -10.44 12.24 4.43
C ALA A 31 -10.47 13.75 4.66
N ALA A 32 -9.34 14.37 5.01
CA ALA A 32 -9.22 15.82 5.14
C ALA A 32 -9.55 16.54 3.83
N ALA A 33 -9.10 16.00 2.69
CA ALA A 33 -9.43 16.55 1.39
C ALA A 33 -10.91 16.45 1.04
N PHE A 34 -11.56 15.31 1.29
CA PHE A 34 -13.01 15.15 1.07
C PHE A 34 -13.83 16.02 2.03
N LEU A 35 -13.41 16.19 3.29
CA LEU A 35 -14.06 17.09 4.25
C LEU A 35 -14.10 18.53 3.70
N ILE A 36 -12.99 19.01 3.14
CA ILE A 36 -12.92 20.35 2.56
C ILE A 36 -13.69 20.41 1.24
N ARG A 37 -13.35 19.53 0.29
CA ARG A 37 -13.81 19.59 -1.10
C ARG A 37 -15.29 19.28 -1.25
N ASP A 38 -15.77 18.25 -0.56
CA ASP A 38 -17.14 17.74 -0.71
C ASP A 38 -18.04 18.11 0.48
N GLY A 39 -17.45 18.51 1.60
CA GLY A 39 -18.15 18.86 2.84
C GLY A 39 -18.14 20.33 3.22
N ASP A 40 -17.44 21.19 2.46
CA ASP A 40 -17.23 22.60 2.76
C ASP A 40 -16.71 22.87 4.19
N VAL A 41 -15.99 21.90 4.77
CA VAL A 41 -15.40 22.03 6.11
C VAL A 41 -14.18 22.95 6.04
N PRO A 42 -14.09 23.99 6.87
CA PRO A 42 -12.92 24.85 6.90
C PRO A 42 -11.71 24.07 7.43
N GLY A 43 -10.54 24.20 6.78
CA GLY A 43 -9.36 23.40 7.14
C GLY A 43 -8.93 23.52 8.60
N HIS A 44 -9.07 24.71 9.22
CA HIS A 44 -8.73 24.91 10.64
C HIS A 44 -9.66 24.17 11.63
N ALA A 45 -10.73 23.54 11.15
CA ALA A 45 -11.56 22.62 11.92
C ALA A 45 -11.06 21.17 11.86
N ILE A 46 -10.08 20.87 11.00
CA ILE A 46 -9.54 19.53 10.75
C ILE A 46 -8.16 19.44 11.36
N THR A 47 -7.95 18.44 12.22
CA THR A 47 -6.64 18.13 12.82
C THR A 47 -6.26 16.70 12.54
N ILE A 48 -5.08 16.50 11.95
CA ILE A 48 -4.44 15.19 11.76
C ILE A 48 -3.43 14.97 12.89
N LEU A 49 -3.58 13.86 13.61
CA LEU A 49 -2.69 13.42 14.68
C LEU A 49 -1.79 12.30 14.13
N GLU A 50 -0.49 12.54 14.04
CA GLU A 50 0.49 11.60 13.48
C GLU A 50 1.57 11.30 14.51
N GLU A 51 1.81 10.00 14.72
CA GLU A 51 2.77 9.50 15.69
C GLU A 51 4.22 9.87 15.34
N THR A 52 4.57 9.87 14.06
CA THR A 52 5.91 10.14 13.57
C THR A 52 6.14 11.63 13.25
N GLY A 53 7.36 11.97 12.86
CA GLY A 53 7.72 13.31 12.42
C GLY A 53 7.35 13.64 10.97
N GLU A 54 6.78 12.70 10.22
CA GLU A 54 6.52 12.84 8.78
C GLU A 54 5.16 12.26 8.38
N LEU A 55 4.59 12.77 7.29
CA LEU A 55 3.31 12.30 6.76
C LEU A 55 3.49 11.28 5.64
N GLY A 56 2.43 10.52 5.36
CA GLY A 56 2.35 9.57 4.26
C GLY A 56 2.17 8.13 4.70
N GLY A 57 2.55 7.79 5.94
CA GLY A 57 2.48 6.41 6.45
C GLY A 57 3.18 5.46 5.50
N SER A 58 2.50 4.41 5.03
CA SER A 58 3.05 3.42 4.08
C SER A 58 3.34 3.94 2.66
N LEU A 59 3.17 5.23 2.38
CA LEU A 59 3.59 5.91 1.15
C LEU A 59 4.81 6.79 1.43
N ASP A 60 5.81 6.22 2.09
CA ASP A 60 7.08 6.86 2.43
C ASP A 60 8.06 6.93 1.25
N GLY A 61 9.05 7.79 1.41
CA GLY A 61 10.19 7.96 0.54
C GLY A 61 11.13 8.99 1.16
N THR A 62 12.24 8.52 1.72
CA THR A 62 13.17 9.34 2.51
C THR A 62 14.63 9.02 2.17
N GLY A 63 15.55 9.72 2.83
CA GLY A 63 16.98 9.54 2.65
C GLY A 63 17.59 10.47 1.61
N ASP A 64 18.87 10.25 1.35
CA ASP A 64 19.72 11.14 0.54
C ASP A 64 20.82 10.33 -0.16
N PRO A 65 21.55 10.87 -1.16
CA PRO A 65 22.53 10.09 -1.91
C PRO A 65 23.76 9.67 -1.06
N GLY A 66 24.02 10.34 0.05
CA GLY A 66 25.11 10.11 1.00
C GLY A 66 24.81 9.01 2.02
N GLN A 67 23.65 9.08 2.67
CA GLN A 67 23.19 8.08 3.67
C GLN A 67 22.37 6.94 3.07
N GLY A 68 21.93 7.08 1.83
CA GLY A 68 21.11 6.12 1.10
C GLY A 68 19.63 6.49 1.14
N TYR A 69 18.94 6.23 0.04
CA TYR A 69 17.49 6.36 -0.06
C TYR A 69 16.78 5.15 0.53
N VAL A 70 15.56 5.37 1.01
CA VAL A 70 14.71 4.34 1.61
C VAL A 70 13.29 4.42 1.06
N LEU A 71 12.78 3.25 0.66
CA LEU A 71 11.38 2.97 0.36
C LEU A 71 11.01 1.66 1.05
N ARG A 72 9.98 1.68 1.91
CA ARG A 72 9.42 0.44 2.47
C ARG A 72 8.65 -0.37 1.43
N GLY A 73 8.16 0.27 0.37
CA GLY A 73 7.54 -0.45 -0.74
C GLY A 73 7.17 0.42 -1.92
N GLY A 74 7.35 -0.12 -3.12
CA GLY A 74 6.78 0.48 -4.33
C GLY A 74 5.27 0.27 -4.42
N ARG A 75 4.54 1.24 -5.00
CA ARG A 75 3.12 1.06 -5.34
C ARG A 75 2.91 0.97 -6.85
N MET A 76 1.92 0.17 -7.20
CA MET A 76 1.36 0.07 -8.54
C MET A 76 -0.01 0.72 -8.54
N LEU A 77 -0.32 1.46 -9.59
CA LEU A 77 -1.65 1.99 -9.86
C LEU A 77 -2.22 1.28 -11.09
N GLU A 78 -3.52 1.37 -11.30
CA GLU A 78 -4.17 0.94 -12.54
C GLU A 78 -5.37 1.83 -12.84
N SER A 79 -5.75 1.93 -14.11
CA SER A 79 -6.73 2.91 -14.60
C SER A 79 -8.11 2.88 -13.92
N LYS A 80 -8.46 1.80 -13.20
CA LYS A 80 -9.72 1.63 -12.46
C LYS A 80 -9.58 1.90 -10.96
N TYR A 81 -8.51 2.55 -10.51
CA TYR A 81 -8.44 3.17 -9.18
C TYR A 81 -9.25 4.48 -9.18
N LEU A 82 -10.57 4.33 -9.29
CA LEU A 82 -11.49 5.43 -9.58
C LEU A 82 -11.55 6.46 -8.46
N CYS A 83 -11.56 6.05 -7.18
CA CYS A 83 -11.56 7.01 -6.07
C CYS A 83 -10.22 7.76 -5.99
N THR A 84 -9.12 7.04 -6.25
CA THR A 84 -7.77 7.62 -6.28
C THR A 84 -7.69 8.73 -7.31
N PHE A 85 -8.05 8.43 -8.56
CA PHE A 85 -7.97 9.43 -9.63
C PHE A 85 -9.02 10.53 -9.50
N GLU A 86 -10.20 10.25 -8.95
CA GLU A 86 -11.22 11.28 -8.65
C GLU A 86 -10.73 12.25 -7.55
N LEU A 87 -10.05 11.77 -6.52
CA LEU A 87 -9.43 12.63 -5.51
C LEU A 87 -8.35 13.51 -6.15
N PHE A 88 -7.38 12.87 -6.79
CA PHE A 88 -6.18 13.54 -7.31
C PHE A 88 -6.43 14.39 -8.56
N ASP A 89 -7.62 14.33 -9.16
CA ASP A 89 -8.06 15.28 -10.20
C ASP A 89 -8.38 16.67 -9.61
N SER A 90 -8.55 16.76 -8.29
CA SER A 90 -8.75 18.04 -7.59
C SER A 90 -7.49 18.58 -6.89
N ILE A 91 -6.39 17.83 -6.95
CA ILE A 91 -5.12 18.15 -6.28
C ILE A 91 -4.09 18.53 -7.34
N PRO A 92 -3.57 19.77 -7.34
CA PRO A 92 -2.47 20.17 -8.21
C PRO A 92 -1.21 19.35 -7.93
N ALA A 93 -0.48 18.97 -8.96
CA ALA A 93 0.88 18.46 -8.83
C ALA A 93 1.79 19.54 -8.22
N LEU A 94 2.98 19.16 -7.74
CA LEU A 94 3.87 20.08 -7.01
C LEU A 94 4.27 21.32 -7.82
N ASP A 95 4.39 21.18 -9.15
CA ASP A 95 4.69 22.28 -10.07
C ASP A 95 3.50 23.21 -10.38
N GLY A 96 2.29 22.81 -9.97
CA GLY A 96 1.05 23.55 -10.15
C GLY A 96 0.52 23.62 -11.58
N ARG A 97 1.12 22.91 -12.55
CA ARG A 97 0.74 23.01 -13.98
C ARG A 97 -0.38 22.06 -14.39
N LYS A 98 -0.50 20.95 -13.67
CA LYS A 98 -1.48 19.87 -13.90
C LYS A 98 -2.03 19.39 -12.57
N THR A 99 -3.12 18.64 -12.62
CA THR A 99 -3.54 17.82 -11.48
C THR A 99 -2.61 16.61 -11.35
N VAL A 100 -2.52 16.01 -10.16
CA VAL A 100 -1.75 14.78 -9.95
C VAL A 100 -2.27 13.66 -10.86
N THR A 101 -3.59 13.57 -11.05
CA THR A 101 -4.19 12.63 -12.01
C THR A 101 -3.69 12.87 -13.43
N GLU A 102 -3.76 14.10 -13.94
CA GLU A 102 -3.28 14.45 -15.28
C GLU A 102 -1.78 14.16 -15.47
N GLU A 103 -0.96 14.44 -14.46
CA GLU A 103 0.47 14.12 -14.47
C GLU A 103 0.72 12.62 -14.61
N ILE A 104 0.07 11.81 -13.77
CA ILE A 104 0.19 10.34 -13.80
C ILE A 104 -0.26 9.81 -15.16
N PHE A 105 -1.42 10.23 -15.67
CA PHE A 105 -1.89 9.76 -16.98
C PHE A 105 -0.99 10.22 -18.14
N ALA A 106 -0.45 11.42 -18.09
CA ALA A 106 0.51 11.90 -19.10
C ALA A 106 1.83 11.11 -19.06
N TRP A 107 2.32 10.82 -17.85
CA TRP A 107 3.51 10.01 -17.64
C TRP A 107 3.37 8.62 -18.24
N ASN A 108 2.26 7.93 -17.96
CA ASN A 108 2.01 6.56 -18.45
C ASN A 108 1.64 6.47 -19.94
N LYS A 109 1.37 7.60 -20.62
CA LYS A 109 1.34 7.64 -22.09
C LYS A 109 2.74 7.61 -22.69
N THR A 110 3.72 8.16 -21.97
CA THR A 110 5.12 8.31 -22.40
C THR A 110 5.93 7.07 -22.00
N LEU A 111 5.94 6.75 -20.70
CA LEU A 111 6.57 5.56 -20.14
C LEU A 111 5.53 4.44 -20.03
N LYS A 112 5.51 3.55 -21.01
CA LYS A 112 4.58 2.41 -21.02
C LYS A 112 5.20 1.21 -20.32
N THR A 113 4.55 0.73 -19.26
CA THR A 113 4.93 -0.53 -18.61
C THR A 113 4.79 -1.69 -19.58
N ALA A 114 5.89 -2.40 -19.82
CA ALA A 114 5.95 -3.63 -20.61
C ALA A 114 7.19 -4.42 -20.21
N SER A 115 7.01 -5.38 -19.30
CA SER A 115 8.11 -6.22 -18.83
C SER A 115 8.67 -7.10 -19.95
N LYS A 116 10.00 -7.14 -20.05
CA LYS A 116 10.77 -8.06 -20.90
C LYS A 116 11.56 -9.08 -20.08
N ALA A 117 11.49 -8.99 -18.75
CA ALA A 117 12.13 -9.91 -17.83
C ALA A 117 11.22 -10.15 -16.62
N ARG A 118 9.95 -10.52 -16.88
CA ARG A 118 8.94 -10.67 -15.83
C ARG A 118 9.37 -11.73 -14.81
N LEU A 119 9.93 -12.82 -15.32
CA LEU A 119 10.63 -13.84 -14.55
C LEU A 119 12.08 -13.90 -15.07
N PHE A 120 13.01 -14.27 -14.19
CA PHE A 120 14.42 -14.38 -14.50
C PHE A 120 14.97 -15.66 -13.85
N ARG A 121 15.54 -16.55 -14.67
CA ARG A 121 15.98 -17.89 -14.27
C ARG A 121 17.34 -18.18 -14.86
N ASP A 122 18.23 -18.74 -14.06
CA ASP A 122 19.59 -19.12 -14.46
C ASP A 122 20.33 -18.08 -15.34
N GLY A 123 20.30 -16.80 -14.96
CA GLY A 123 20.97 -15.74 -15.74
C GLY A 123 20.22 -15.26 -16.99
N HIS A 124 19.02 -15.75 -17.25
CA HIS A 124 18.25 -15.45 -18.46
C HIS A 124 16.88 -14.81 -18.16
N PRO A 125 16.53 -13.71 -18.85
CA PRO A 125 15.21 -13.11 -18.73
C PRO A 125 14.16 -13.92 -19.48
N GLN A 126 12.95 -13.98 -18.94
CA GLN A 126 11.79 -14.54 -19.60
C GLN A 126 10.80 -13.44 -19.97
N VAL A 127 10.66 -13.24 -21.28
CA VAL A 127 9.71 -12.30 -21.87
C VAL A 127 8.35 -12.99 -21.98
N ALA A 128 7.32 -12.44 -21.33
CA ALA A 128 5.95 -12.95 -21.41
C ALA A 128 5.85 -14.47 -21.16
N PRO A 129 6.27 -14.93 -19.96
CA PRO A 129 6.14 -16.33 -19.58
C PRO A 129 4.68 -16.77 -19.67
N LYS A 130 4.48 -18.05 -20.02
CA LYS A 130 3.15 -18.66 -19.99
C LYS A 130 2.64 -18.71 -18.55
N PHE A 131 1.35 -18.86 -18.35
CA PHE A 131 0.79 -19.09 -17.03
C PHE A 131 1.09 -20.50 -16.52
N GLY A 132 1.06 -21.50 -17.41
CA GLY A 132 1.36 -22.88 -17.04
C GLY A 132 0.31 -23.49 -16.11
N LEU A 133 -0.93 -23.00 -16.18
CA LEU A 133 -2.06 -23.54 -15.44
C LEU A 133 -2.56 -24.83 -16.10
N SER A 134 -2.90 -25.83 -15.29
CA SER A 134 -3.67 -26.99 -15.75
C SER A 134 -5.18 -26.66 -15.79
N GLU A 135 -5.95 -27.44 -16.53
CA GLU A 135 -7.43 -27.34 -16.53
C GLU A 135 -8.01 -27.37 -15.11
N GLN A 136 -7.47 -28.23 -14.23
CA GLN A 136 -7.93 -28.30 -12.83
C GLN A 136 -7.63 -27.00 -12.07
N HIS A 137 -6.49 -26.34 -12.33
CA HIS A 137 -6.17 -25.05 -11.72
C HIS A 137 -7.12 -23.96 -12.19
N ILE A 138 -7.40 -23.92 -13.49
CA ILE A 138 -8.30 -22.94 -14.10
C ILE A 138 -9.72 -23.11 -13.56
N LEU A 139 -10.26 -24.33 -13.53
CA LEU A 139 -11.59 -24.62 -12.96
C LEU A 139 -11.68 -24.21 -11.48
N THR A 140 -10.60 -24.36 -10.72
CA THR A 140 -10.54 -23.87 -9.33
C THR A 140 -10.58 -22.34 -9.27
N ILE A 141 -9.80 -21.62 -10.11
CA ILE A 141 -9.84 -20.16 -10.21
C ILE A 141 -11.26 -19.68 -10.54
N GLU A 142 -11.91 -20.30 -11.53
CA GLU A 142 -13.27 -19.97 -11.95
C GLU A 142 -14.30 -20.25 -10.84
N ARG A 143 -14.20 -21.40 -10.17
CA ARG A 143 -15.02 -21.72 -9.00
C ARG A 143 -14.88 -20.64 -7.93
N LEU A 144 -13.65 -20.26 -7.58
CA LEU A 144 -13.40 -19.23 -6.56
C LEU A 144 -14.04 -17.90 -6.95
N ALA A 145 -13.90 -17.48 -8.21
CA ALA A 145 -14.49 -16.24 -8.71
C ALA A 145 -16.02 -16.20 -8.54
N LEU A 146 -16.70 -17.33 -8.69
CA LEU A 146 -18.16 -17.45 -8.59
C LEU A 146 -18.69 -17.75 -7.18
N GLN A 147 -17.92 -18.46 -6.35
CA GLN A 147 -18.37 -18.94 -5.04
C GLN A 147 -18.58 -17.79 -4.04
N PRO A 148 -19.69 -17.71 -3.29
CA PRO A 148 -19.90 -16.68 -2.26
C PRO A 148 -18.76 -16.62 -1.22
N GLU A 149 -18.35 -15.42 -0.81
CA GLU A 149 -17.23 -15.23 0.15
C GLU A 149 -17.47 -15.96 1.48
N GLY A 150 -18.73 -15.97 1.96
CA GLY A 150 -19.09 -16.65 3.21
C GLY A 150 -18.85 -18.17 3.19
N MET A 151 -18.80 -18.79 2.01
CA MET A 151 -18.47 -20.22 1.89
C MET A 151 -16.97 -20.51 1.96
N LEU A 152 -16.12 -19.49 1.83
CA LEU A 152 -14.66 -19.65 1.96
C LEU A 152 -14.21 -19.55 3.42
N GLY A 153 -14.96 -18.88 4.30
CA GLY A 153 -14.62 -18.74 5.72
C GLY A 153 -13.16 -18.29 5.94
N LYS A 154 -12.48 -18.88 6.93
CA LYS A 154 -11.04 -18.68 7.20
C LYS A 154 -10.10 -19.54 6.35
N SER A 155 -10.56 -20.09 5.22
CA SER A 155 -9.68 -20.93 4.41
C SER A 155 -8.51 -20.14 3.80
N ALA A 156 -7.37 -20.79 3.73
CA ALA A 156 -6.18 -20.33 3.05
C ALA A 156 -6.22 -20.67 1.56
N ILE A 157 -5.36 -20.04 0.75
CA ILE A 157 -5.20 -20.38 -0.68
C ILE A 157 -4.78 -21.86 -0.84
N THR A 158 -3.93 -22.38 0.05
CA THR A 158 -3.54 -23.80 0.09
C THR A 158 -4.69 -24.77 0.31
N ASP A 159 -5.79 -24.33 0.92
CA ASP A 159 -6.97 -25.18 1.09
C ASP A 159 -7.78 -25.31 -0.22
N GLN A 160 -7.52 -24.44 -1.19
CA GLN A 160 -8.27 -24.37 -2.45
C GLN A 160 -7.53 -25.01 -3.63
N PHE A 161 -6.20 -25.10 -3.58
CA PHE A 161 -5.35 -25.54 -4.69
C PHE A 161 -4.44 -26.70 -4.29
N SER A 162 -4.12 -27.58 -5.25
CA SER A 162 -3.07 -28.59 -5.08
C SER A 162 -1.67 -27.96 -5.07
N ALA A 163 -0.68 -28.69 -4.55
CA ALA A 163 0.71 -28.24 -4.49
C ALA A 163 1.26 -27.77 -5.85
N SER A 164 0.87 -28.45 -6.94
CA SER A 164 1.31 -28.11 -8.31
C SER A 164 0.89 -26.72 -8.78
N PHE A 165 -0.14 -26.10 -8.19
CA PHE A 165 -0.50 -24.72 -8.50
C PHE A 165 0.60 -23.72 -8.11
N PHE A 166 1.23 -23.97 -6.95
CA PHE A 166 2.26 -23.09 -6.39
C PHE A 166 3.61 -23.19 -7.09
N GLU A 167 3.72 -24.08 -8.08
CA GLU A 167 4.88 -24.24 -8.96
C GLU A 167 4.68 -23.58 -10.33
N THR A 168 3.49 -23.02 -10.58
CA THR A 168 3.15 -22.38 -11.88
C THR A 168 3.74 -20.98 -12.00
N ASP A 169 4.03 -20.58 -13.24
CA ASP A 169 4.43 -19.21 -13.56
C ASP A 169 3.31 -18.21 -13.25
N PHE A 170 2.04 -18.61 -13.37
CA PHE A 170 0.91 -17.82 -12.88
C PHE A 170 1.08 -17.49 -11.40
N TRP A 171 1.32 -18.50 -10.54
CA TRP A 171 1.49 -18.27 -9.11
C TRP A 171 2.70 -17.37 -8.83
N PHE A 172 3.87 -17.65 -9.41
CA PHE A 172 5.05 -16.82 -9.21
C PHE A 172 4.81 -15.37 -9.62
N MET A 173 4.13 -15.13 -10.74
CA MET A 173 3.78 -13.76 -11.14
C MET A 173 2.75 -13.15 -10.19
N TRP A 174 1.73 -13.89 -9.79
CA TRP A 174 0.66 -13.37 -8.94
C TRP A 174 1.16 -13.02 -7.54
N CYS A 175 1.83 -13.97 -6.89
CA CYS A 175 2.31 -13.83 -5.52
C CYS A 175 3.35 -12.71 -5.41
N THR A 176 4.21 -12.52 -6.42
CA THR A 176 5.18 -11.41 -6.42
C THR A 176 4.63 -10.07 -6.91
N THR A 177 3.50 -10.05 -7.62
CA THR A 177 2.87 -8.76 -7.94
C THR A 177 2.16 -8.19 -6.71
N PHE A 178 1.53 -9.07 -5.91
CA PHE A 178 0.64 -8.67 -4.84
C PHE A 178 1.12 -9.04 -3.43
N ALA A 179 2.29 -9.68 -3.30
CA ALA A 179 2.85 -10.18 -2.04
C ALA A 179 1.97 -11.22 -1.31
N PHE A 180 1.26 -12.07 -2.06
CA PHE A 180 0.51 -13.19 -1.48
C PHE A 180 1.45 -14.31 -1.03
N GLN A 181 1.08 -14.97 0.06
CA GLN A 181 1.66 -16.22 0.54
C GLN A 181 0.63 -17.34 0.42
N PRO A 182 1.05 -18.61 0.31
CA PRO A 182 0.12 -19.74 0.20
C PRO A 182 -0.88 -19.84 1.37
N TRP A 183 -0.48 -19.42 2.57
CA TRP A 183 -1.31 -19.43 3.79
C TRP A 183 -2.22 -18.20 3.94
N HIS A 184 -2.20 -17.25 3.00
CA HIS A 184 -3.08 -16.08 3.04
C HIS A 184 -4.53 -16.44 2.69
N SER A 185 -5.44 -15.53 3.01
CA SER A 185 -6.89 -15.65 2.85
C SER A 185 -7.29 -15.98 1.41
N ALA A 186 -8.04 -17.07 1.24
CA ALA A 186 -8.71 -17.40 -0.01
C ALA A 186 -9.75 -16.33 -0.41
N VAL A 187 -10.33 -15.62 0.56
CA VAL A 187 -11.28 -14.53 0.29
C VAL A 187 -10.57 -13.35 -0.37
N GLU A 188 -9.42 -12.92 0.15
CA GLU A 188 -8.65 -11.84 -0.48
C GLU A 188 -8.12 -12.28 -1.85
N PHE A 189 -7.60 -13.51 -1.98
CA PHE A 189 -7.19 -14.05 -3.28
C PHE A 189 -8.33 -14.03 -4.31
N LYS A 190 -9.53 -14.48 -3.92
CA LYS A 190 -10.74 -14.37 -4.75
C LYS A 190 -11.01 -12.92 -5.15
N ARG A 191 -11.01 -11.98 -4.19
CA ARG A 191 -11.30 -10.57 -4.47
C ARG A 191 -10.33 -10.02 -5.52
N TYR A 192 -9.04 -10.36 -5.44
CA TYR A 192 -8.06 -9.97 -6.44
C TYR A 192 -8.34 -10.57 -7.83
N LEU A 193 -8.67 -11.86 -7.92
CA LEU A 193 -9.04 -12.51 -9.19
C LEU A 193 -10.21 -11.78 -9.87
N VAL A 194 -11.24 -11.43 -9.10
CA VAL A 194 -12.45 -10.75 -9.61
C VAL A 194 -12.18 -9.28 -9.91
N ARG A 195 -11.46 -8.58 -9.02
CA ARG A 195 -11.19 -7.13 -9.10
C ARG A 195 -10.28 -6.75 -10.26
N PHE A 196 -9.35 -7.63 -10.63
CA PHE A 196 -8.35 -7.39 -11.68
C PHE A 196 -8.49 -8.31 -12.89
N VAL A 197 -9.64 -8.95 -13.09
CA VAL A 197 -9.90 -9.83 -14.25
C VAL A 197 -9.62 -9.14 -15.60
N HIS A 198 -9.84 -7.81 -15.69
CA HIS A 198 -9.53 -7.01 -16.88
C HIS A 198 -8.04 -6.80 -17.16
N MET A 199 -7.16 -7.20 -16.24
CA MET A 199 -5.70 -7.10 -16.40
C MET A 199 -5.04 -8.42 -16.73
N VAL A 200 -5.77 -9.55 -16.68
CA VAL A 200 -5.20 -10.90 -16.85
C VAL A 200 -4.53 -11.08 -18.23
N GLU A 201 -5.12 -10.52 -19.30
CA GLU A 201 -4.63 -10.66 -20.69
C GLU A 201 -3.19 -10.17 -20.93
N GLY A 202 -2.69 -9.24 -20.11
CA GLY A 202 -1.32 -8.71 -20.26
C GLY A 202 -0.51 -8.79 -18.98
N PHE A 203 -0.92 -9.65 -18.04
CA PHE A 203 -0.31 -9.76 -16.73
C PHE A 203 1.14 -10.26 -16.80
N GLU A 204 1.46 -11.10 -17.78
CA GLU A 204 2.79 -11.62 -18.08
C GLU A 204 3.80 -10.54 -18.49
N ARG A 205 3.32 -9.33 -18.80
CA ARG A 205 4.12 -8.14 -19.07
C ARG A 205 3.80 -6.96 -18.15
N LEU A 206 2.92 -7.15 -17.16
CA LEU A 206 2.38 -6.07 -16.31
C LEU A 206 1.73 -4.94 -17.12
N HIS A 207 1.13 -5.26 -18.27
CA HIS A 207 0.41 -4.27 -19.07
C HIS A 207 -0.75 -3.68 -18.27
N GLY A 208 -0.97 -2.37 -18.43
CA GLY A 208 -2.02 -1.64 -17.71
C GLY A 208 -1.62 -1.17 -16.31
N ILE A 209 -0.50 -1.64 -15.76
CA ILE A 209 0.08 -1.06 -14.55
C ILE A 209 0.60 0.35 -14.85
N MET A 210 0.16 1.28 -14.01
CA MET A 210 0.51 2.69 -14.04
C MET A 210 1.47 3.02 -12.90
N ARG A 211 2.37 3.98 -13.16
CA ARG A 211 3.36 4.52 -12.21
C ARG A 211 3.20 6.02 -12.02
N THR A 212 3.61 6.50 -10.85
CA THR A 212 3.84 7.92 -10.62
C THR A 212 5.17 8.36 -11.24
N VAL A 213 5.41 9.67 -11.39
CA VAL A 213 6.68 10.21 -11.92
C VAL A 213 7.83 9.88 -10.98
N TYR A 214 7.63 10.15 -9.69
CA TYR A 214 8.57 9.85 -8.60
C TYR A 214 8.00 8.75 -7.71
N ASN A 215 8.63 8.50 -6.56
CA ASN A 215 8.05 7.72 -5.48
C ASN A 215 6.67 8.30 -5.03
N GLN A 216 5.89 7.50 -4.30
CA GLN A 216 4.54 7.89 -3.91
C GLN A 216 4.49 8.99 -2.85
N HIS A 217 5.54 9.14 -2.04
CA HIS A 217 5.63 10.28 -1.13
C HIS A 217 5.68 11.59 -1.94
N ASP A 218 6.59 11.67 -2.89
CA ASP A 218 6.78 12.85 -3.73
C ASP A 218 5.61 13.12 -4.68
N SER A 219 5.01 12.07 -5.24
CA SER A 219 4.00 12.22 -6.29
C SER A 219 2.56 12.26 -5.78
N LEU A 220 2.28 11.79 -4.56
CA LEU A 220 0.92 11.72 -4.00
C LEU A 220 0.83 12.46 -2.66
N VAL A 221 1.69 12.11 -1.71
CA VAL A 221 1.61 12.64 -0.32
C VAL A 221 1.94 14.13 -0.28
N ARG A 222 3.08 14.55 -0.83
CA ARG A 222 3.52 15.96 -0.81
C ARG A 222 2.55 16.91 -1.52
N PRO A 223 2.03 16.62 -2.74
CA PRO A 223 1.00 17.45 -3.36
C PRO A 223 -0.25 17.60 -2.50
N LEU A 224 -0.73 16.49 -1.92
CA LEU A 224 -1.92 16.48 -1.08
C LEU A 224 -1.70 17.24 0.22
N GLN A 225 -0.56 17.03 0.89
CA GLN A 225 -0.15 17.78 2.07
C GLN A 225 -0.13 19.28 1.78
N LYS A 226 0.57 19.72 0.73
CA LYS A 226 0.65 21.13 0.33
C LYS A 226 -0.75 21.72 0.14
N TRP A 227 -1.63 21.01 -0.57
CA TRP A 227 -3.00 21.45 -0.82
C TRP A 227 -3.82 21.63 0.48
N LEU A 228 -3.61 20.74 1.46
CA LEU A 228 -4.26 20.78 2.77
C LEU A 228 -3.71 21.91 3.67
N GLU A 229 -2.39 22.10 3.69
CA GLU A 229 -1.72 23.18 4.43
C GLU A 229 -2.18 24.56 3.94
N GLU A 230 -2.26 24.76 2.61
CA GLU A 230 -2.77 26.00 2.00
C GLU A 230 -4.24 26.30 2.38
N ARG A 231 -4.99 25.28 2.81
CA ARG A 231 -6.38 25.39 3.28
C ARG A 231 -6.51 25.45 4.79
N GLY A 232 -5.40 25.45 5.52
CA GLY A 232 -5.33 25.64 6.96
C GLY A 232 -5.62 24.38 7.78
N VAL A 233 -5.46 23.19 7.20
CA VAL A 233 -5.51 21.92 7.96
C VAL A 233 -4.39 21.90 8.99
N VAL A 234 -4.70 21.44 10.20
CA VAL A 234 -3.74 21.38 11.31
C VAL A 234 -3.08 20.00 11.35
N PHE A 235 -1.75 19.97 11.31
CA PHE A 235 -0.97 18.75 11.46
C PHE A 235 -0.28 18.74 12.83
N THR A 236 -0.60 17.76 13.66
CA THR A 236 0.03 17.54 14.96
C THR A 236 0.90 16.30 14.88
N LEU A 237 2.14 16.49 14.47
CA LEU A 237 3.16 15.44 14.33
C LEU A 237 3.74 15.05 15.71
N ASN A 238 4.47 13.93 15.76
CA ASN A 238 5.07 13.36 16.97
C ASN A 238 4.05 13.13 18.11
N THR A 239 2.82 12.76 17.75
CA THR A 239 1.66 12.64 18.66
C THR A 239 1.02 11.27 18.50
N ARG A 240 1.39 10.34 19.39
CA ARG A 240 0.84 8.98 19.41
C ARG A 240 -0.50 9.00 20.12
N VAL A 241 -1.58 8.65 19.43
CA VAL A 241 -2.88 8.43 20.09
C VAL A 241 -2.84 7.08 20.80
N THR A 242 -3.15 7.07 22.10
CA THR A 242 -3.04 5.88 22.96
C THR A 242 -4.39 5.30 23.35
N ALA A 243 -5.45 6.12 23.38
CA ALA A 243 -6.82 5.64 23.62
C ALA A 243 -7.87 6.61 23.07
N LEU A 244 -9.06 6.07 22.76
CA LEU A 244 -10.28 6.87 22.58
C LEU A 244 -11.30 6.47 23.64
N ASN A 245 -11.67 7.44 24.48
CA ASN A 245 -12.66 7.21 25.52
C ASN A 245 -14.06 7.55 25.01
N SER A 246 -15.03 6.76 25.43
CA SER A 246 -16.41 6.90 24.97
C SER A 246 -17.42 6.66 26.08
N ILE A 247 -18.59 7.28 25.94
CA ILE A 247 -19.75 7.06 26.82
C ILE A 247 -20.92 6.49 26.02
N ALA A 248 -21.83 5.82 26.72
CA ALA A 248 -23.15 5.50 26.17
C ALA A 248 -24.06 6.71 26.29
N ALA A 249 -24.60 7.18 25.16
CA ALA A 249 -25.54 8.30 25.07
C ALA A 249 -26.70 7.91 24.13
N ALA A 250 -27.93 7.89 24.66
CA ALA A 250 -29.15 7.56 23.92
C ALA A 250 -29.07 6.23 23.14
N GLY A 251 -28.51 5.18 23.76
CA GLY A 251 -28.37 3.86 23.15
C GLY A 251 -27.28 3.76 22.07
N ARG A 252 -26.44 4.78 21.93
CA ARG A 252 -25.28 4.82 21.02
C ARG A 252 -24.00 5.15 21.78
N SER A 253 -22.86 4.75 21.25
CA SER A 253 -21.54 5.15 21.73
C SER A 253 -21.15 6.51 21.17
N LEU A 254 -20.59 7.36 22.01
CA LEU A 254 -20.07 8.68 21.67
C LEU A 254 -18.64 8.79 22.17
N ALA A 255 -17.68 9.04 21.28
CA ALA A 255 -16.32 9.39 21.66
C ALA A 255 -16.30 10.77 22.34
N VAL A 256 -15.65 10.86 23.49
CA VAL A 256 -15.62 12.06 24.34
C VAL A 256 -14.22 12.56 24.64
N SER A 257 -13.18 11.73 24.46
CA SER A 257 -11.80 12.20 24.50
C SER A 257 -10.84 11.34 23.68
N ILE A 258 -9.72 11.95 23.29
CA ILE A 258 -8.57 11.32 22.65
C ILE A 258 -7.39 11.48 23.59
N ASP A 259 -6.89 10.38 24.14
CA ASP A 259 -5.66 10.38 24.92
C ASP A 259 -4.47 10.19 23.99
N PHE A 260 -3.40 10.94 24.24
CA PHE A 260 -2.21 10.91 23.42
C PHE A 260 -0.94 11.03 24.26
N GLU A 261 0.17 10.64 23.66
CA GLU A 261 1.52 10.89 24.14
C GLU A 261 2.29 11.73 23.11
N ARG A 262 2.96 12.78 23.58
CA ARG A 262 3.78 13.66 22.76
C ARG A 262 5.00 14.10 23.56
N ALA A 263 6.20 13.88 23.00
CA ALA A 263 7.48 14.19 23.67
C ALA A 263 7.60 13.60 25.10
N GLY A 264 7.07 12.40 25.32
CA GLY A 264 7.06 11.72 26.63
C GLY A 264 6.02 12.25 27.63
N GLU A 265 5.23 13.25 27.25
CA GLU A 265 4.13 13.77 28.06
C GLU A 265 2.79 13.21 27.60
N ARG A 266 1.94 12.86 28.57
CA ARG A 266 0.56 12.42 28.30
C ARG A 266 -0.36 13.63 28.27
N GLY A 267 -1.29 13.63 27.32
CA GLY A 267 -2.33 14.64 27.19
C GLY A 267 -3.67 14.03 26.79
N THR A 268 -4.71 14.85 26.91
CA THR A 268 -6.08 14.48 26.55
C THR A 268 -6.72 15.62 25.77
N ILE A 269 -7.33 15.31 24.63
CA ILE A 269 -8.16 16.20 23.84
C ILE A 269 -9.62 15.88 24.16
N GLY A 270 -10.40 16.87 24.61
CA GLY A 270 -11.85 16.73 24.73
C GLY A 270 -12.52 16.71 23.36
N VAL A 271 -13.42 15.75 23.15
CA VAL A 271 -14.20 15.60 21.91
C VAL A 271 -15.64 16.01 22.20
N ALA A 272 -16.12 17.08 21.58
CA ALA A 272 -17.49 17.53 21.75
C ALA A 272 -18.47 16.54 21.07
N SER A 273 -19.72 16.54 21.53
CA SER A 273 -20.75 15.64 20.95
C SER A 273 -21.09 15.91 19.48
N THR A 274 -20.64 17.06 18.96
CA THR A 274 -20.75 17.50 17.57
C THR A 274 -19.48 17.26 16.75
N ASP A 275 -18.36 16.93 17.39
CA ASP A 275 -17.09 16.65 16.73
C ASP A 275 -17.10 15.25 16.13
N HIS A 276 -16.23 15.04 15.13
CA HIS A 276 -16.09 13.77 14.43
C HIS A 276 -14.67 13.22 14.62
N VAL A 277 -14.56 11.92 14.92
CA VAL A 277 -13.28 11.22 15.04
C VAL A 277 -13.19 10.16 13.94
N LEU A 278 -12.15 10.24 13.12
CA LEU A 278 -11.89 9.31 12.02
C LEU A 278 -10.54 8.62 12.28
N VAL A 279 -10.52 7.30 12.34
CA VAL A 279 -9.34 6.54 12.80
C VAL A 279 -8.85 5.60 11.70
N THR A 280 -7.58 5.71 11.34
CA THR A 280 -6.92 4.67 10.54
C THR A 280 -6.57 3.49 11.44
N LEU A 281 -7.18 2.33 11.21
CA LEU A 281 -6.97 1.14 12.05
C LEU A 281 -5.73 0.36 11.64
N GLY A 282 -4.88 0.00 12.61
CA GLY A 282 -3.68 -0.79 12.40
C GLY A 282 -2.72 -0.17 11.38
N SER A 283 -1.56 -0.80 11.19
CA SER A 283 -0.69 -0.44 10.07
C SER A 283 0.21 -1.59 9.66
N MET A 284 0.24 -1.83 8.36
CA MET A 284 1.12 -2.77 7.68
C MET A 284 2.60 -2.34 7.73
N THR A 285 2.89 -1.07 8.02
CA THR A 285 4.26 -0.55 8.16
C THR A 285 4.61 -0.16 9.60
N GLU A 286 3.74 -0.49 10.56
CA GLU A 286 4.07 -0.36 11.98
C GLU A 286 5.27 -1.24 12.35
N ALA A 287 6.07 -0.79 13.31
CA ALA A 287 7.25 -1.49 13.79
C ALA A 287 8.23 -1.87 12.67
N SER A 288 8.25 -1.11 11.57
CA SER A 288 9.30 -1.27 10.56
C SER A 288 10.64 -0.87 11.15
N SER A 289 11.68 -1.62 10.84
CA SER A 289 13.05 -1.24 11.20
C SER A 289 13.94 -1.22 9.97
N LEU A 290 14.99 -0.40 10.02
CA LEU A 290 16.01 -0.31 8.98
C LEU A 290 17.29 -0.98 9.47
N GLY A 291 17.94 -1.71 8.58
CA GLY A 291 19.34 -2.09 8.74
C GLY A 291 20.25 -1.05 8.10
N THR A 292 21.45 -1.48 7.76
CA THR A 292 22.41 -0.67 7.01
C THR A 292 23.07 -1.53 5.92
N ASN A 293 24.03 -0.95 5.19
CA ASN A 293 24.82 -1.73 4.24
C ASN A 293 25.52 -2.92 4.88
N ASP A 294 25.86 -2.82 6.18
CA ASP A 294 26.69 -3.79 6.87
C ASP A 294 26.00 -4.39 8.12
N GLN A 295 24.72 -4.08 8.35
CA GLN A 295 23.92 -4.63 9.45
C GLN A 295 22.49 -5.00 9.01
N ALA A 296 21.98 -6.11 9.50
CA ALA A 296 20.61 -6.55 9.28
C ALA A 296 19.61 -5.68 10.06
N PRO A 297 18.37 -5.52 9.57
CA PRO A 297 17.29 -4.85 10.31
C PRO A 297 16.83 -5.70 11.50
N LEU A 298 16.30 -5.06 12.54
CA LEU A 298 15.73 -5.76 13.70
C LEU A 298 14.29 -6.23 13.44
N LEU A 299 13.92 -7.42 13.91
CA LEU A 299 12.51 -7.80 13.98
C LEU A 299 11.87 -7.17 15.21
N LEU A 300 11.07 -6.12 14.99
CA LEU A 300 10.24 -5.48 16.01
C LEU A 300 8.81 -6.05 15.98
N GLY A 301 7.96 -5.66 16.92
CA GLY A 301 6.59 -6.14 17.01
C GLY A 301 5.60 -5.10 17.53
N LYS A 302 4.42 -5.56 17.96
CA LYS A 302 3.34 -4.70 18.47
C LYS A 302 3.78 -3.70 19.56
N PRO A 303 4.64 -4.07 20.53
CA PRO A 303 5.10 -3.14 21.57
C PRO A 303 5.90 -1.93 21.04
N ASP A 304 6.42 -2.02 19.82
CA ASP A 304 7.26 -1.00 19.19
C ASP A 304 6.43 0.00 18.35
N GLY A 305 5.11 -0.16 18.30
CA GLY A 305 4.18 0.72 17.57
C GLY A 305 2.95 1.14 18.40
N GLY A 306 2.10 1.98 17.82
CA GLY A 306 0.91 2.53 18.49
C GLY A 306 -0.42 2.13 17.85
N GLY A 307 -0.45 1.88 16.54
CA GLY A 307 -1.66 1.64 15.75
C GLY A 307 -2.36 0.33 16.09
N TRP A 308 -1.62 -0.77 16.27
CA TRP A 308 -2.20 -2.06 16.69
C TRP A 308 -2.73 -1.99 18.13
N ALA A 309 -1.94 -1.42 19.04
CA ALA A 309 -2.34 -1.23 20.43
C ALA A 309 -3.59 -0.34 20.57
N LEU A 310 -3.69 0.72 19.77
CA LEU A 310 -4.87 1.57 19.70
C LEU A 310 -6.09 0.76 19.24
N TRP A 311 -5.97 -0.04 18.17
CA TRP A 311 -7.08 -0.85 17.70
C TRP A 311 -7.51 -1.91 18.74
N GLU A 312 -6.56 -2.59 19.39
CA GLU A 312 -6.84 -3.53 20.49
C GLU A 312 -7.60 -2.86 21.63
N ALA A 313 -7.18 -1.67 22.05
CA ALA A 313 -7.85 -0.89 23.09
C ALA A 313 -9.26 -0.48 22.65
N LEU A 314 -9.46 -0.11 21.39
CA LEU A 314 -10.77 0.24 20.83
C LEU A 314 -11.72 -0.95 20.81
N ALA A 315 -11.24 -2.11 20.35
CA ALA A 315 -12.03 -3.32 20.14
C ALA A 315 -12.36 -4.09 21.43
N LEU A 316 -11.70 -3.77 22.55
CA LEU A 316 -11.89 -4.48 23.81
C LEU A 316 -13.36 -4.44 24.28
N GLY A 317 -14.01 -5.61 24.28
CA GLY A 317 -15.42 -5.75 24.63
C GLY A 317 -16.41 -5.17 23.61
N ARG A 318 -15.95 -4.86 22.39
CA ARG A 318 -16.70 -4.19 21.31
C ARG A 318 -16.50 -4.92 19.98
N PRO A 319 -17.13 -6.09 19.78
CA PRO A 319 -16.91 -6.91 18.59
C PRO A 319 -17.27 -6.21 17.28
N GLU A 320 -18.11 -5.18 17.30
CA GLU A 320 -18.42 -4.35 16.12
C GLU A 320 -17.23 -3.53 15.61
N LEU A 321 -16.17 -3.40 16.42
CA LEU A 321 -14.91 -2.75 16.08
C LEU A 321 -13.83 -3.75 15.60
N GLY A 322 -14.19 -5.02 15.41
CA GLY A 322 -13.34 -6.05 14.80
C GLY A 322 -12.38 -6.74 15.76
N HIS A 323 -11.50 -7.57 15.20
CA HIS A 323 -10.59 -8.45 15.94
C HIS A 323 -9.13 -8.23 15.49
N PRO A 324 -8.42 -7.22 16.01
CA PRO A 324 -7.06 -6.89 15.59
C PRO A 324 -6.06 -8.06 15.70
N GLY A 325 -6.22 -8.94 16.69
CA GLY A 325 -5.32 -10.10 16.88
C GLY A 325 -5.24 -11.03 15.67
N VAL A 326 -6.31 -11.13 14.85
CA VAL A 326 -6.32 -11.89 13.58
C VAL A 326 -5.25 -11.39 12.60
N PHE A 327 -4.91 -10.10 12.68
CA PHE A 327 -3.96 -9.45 11.78
C PHE A 327 -2.61 -9.17 12.45
N ALA A 328 -2.60 -8.97 13.77
CA ALA A 328 -1.43 -8.46 14.49
C ALA A 328 -0.64 -9.54 15.25
N ASP A 329 -1.22 -10.72 15.51
CA ASP A 329 -0.56 -11.76 16.34
C ASP A 329 0.25 -12.79 15.54
N HIS A 330 0.32 -12.62 14.21
CA HIS A 330 0.90 -13.60 13.29
C HIS A 330 2.05 -13.02 12.46
N ILE A 331 3.06 -12.45 13.12
CA ILE A 331 4.23 -11.82 12.48
C ILE A 331 4.94 -12.80 11.54
N ASP A 332 5.13 -14.06 11.92
CA ASP A 332 5.80 -15.06 11.06
C ASP A 332 5.05 -15.33 9.74
N GLN A 333 3.75 -15.01 9.68
CA GLN A 333 2.92 -15.17 8.48
C GLN A 333 2.70 -13.86 7.73
N SER A 334 3.14 -12.73 8.29
CA SER A 334 2.89 -11.38 7.75
C SER A 334 4.13 -10.54 7.53
N LYS A 335 5.32 -11.00 7.96
CA LYS A 335 6.59 -10.31 7.78
C LYS A 335 7.24 -10.61 6.44
N TRP A 336 8.04 -9.65 5.98
CA TRP A 336 9.02 -9.83 4.91
C TRP A 336 10.13 -8.76 5.05
N VAL A 337 11.08 -8.78 4.12
CA VAL A 337 12.18 -7.81 4.05
C VAL A 337 12.16 -7.18 2.67
N SER A 338 12.12 -5.86 2.64
CA SER A 338 12.42 -5.08 1.45
C SER A 338 13.83 -4.49 1.55
N PHE A 339 14.33 -3.92 0.47
CA PHE A 339 15.57 -3.17 0.47
C PHE A 339 15.53 -2.09 -0.60
N THR A 340 16.21 -0.99 -0.33
CA THR A 340 16.44 0.09 -1.30
C THR A 340 17.93 0.23 -1.51
N THR A 341 18.37 0.22 -2.75
CA THR A 341 19.79 0.34 -3.09
C THR A 341 20.04 1.63 -3.84
N THR A 342 20.88 2.46 -3.25
CA THR A 342 21.43 3.67 -3.87
C THR A 342 22.73 3.31 -4.59
N LEU A 343 22.81 3.62 -5.87
CA LEU A 343 23.92 3.32 -6.76
C LEU A 343 24.63 4.61 -7.12
N ARG A 344 25.95 4.67 -6.90
CA ARG A 344 26.82 5.81 -7.29
C ARG A 344 27.67 5.51 -8.52
N ASP A 345 27.41 4.38 -9.17
CA ASP A 345 28.06 3.92 -10.38
C ASP A 345 27.00 3.24 -11.27
N PRO A 346 27.04 3.46 -12.59
CA PRO A 346 26.01 2.98 -13.50
C PRO A 346 26.14 1.49 -13.84
N SER A 347 27.19 0.77 -13.41
CA SER A 347 27.47 -0.61 -13.84
C SER A 347 26.33 -1.57 -13.57
N PHE A 348 25.72 -1.53 -12.38
CA PHE A 348 24.56 -2.38 -12.08
C PHE A 348 23.37 -2.06 -12.99
N LEU A 349 23.01 -0.78 -13.14
CA LEU A 349 21.87 -0.41 -14.00
C LEU A 349 22.12 -0.76 -15.46
N ASN A 350 23.33 -0.53 -15.97
CA ASN A 350 23.69 -0.90 -17.33
C ASN A 350 23.60 -2.40 -17.52
N ALA A 351 24.15 -3.20 -16.60
CA ALA A 351 24.10 -4.64 -16.67
C ALA A 351 22.65 -5.17 -16.67
N VAL A 352 21.80 -4.71 -15.74
CA VAL A 352 20.39 -5.14 -15.72
C VAL A 352 19.63 -4.66 -16.95
N ARG A 353 19.87 -3.43 -17.43
CA ARG A 353 19.26 -2.94 -18.68
C ARG A 353 19.66 -3.82 -19.87
N ASP A 354 20.95 -4.16 -19.98
CA ASP A 354 21.49 -4.88 -21.13
C ASP A 354 21.01 -6.34 -21.12
N ILE A 355 20.92 -6.97 -19.94
CA ILE A 355 20.40 -8.33 -19.79
C ILE A 355 18.89 -8.38 -20.03
N THR A 356 18.12 -7.45 -19.47
CA THR A 356 16.64 -7.50 -19.52
C THR A 356 16.04 -6.86 -20.78
N GLY A 357 16.78 -5.95 -21.41
CA GLY A 357 16.30 -5.10 -22.50
C GLY A 357 15.26 -4.05 -22.07
N ASN A 358 14.99 -3.88 -20.77
CA ASN A 358 14.09 -2.84 -20.26
C ASN A 358 14.88 -1.60 -19.87
N VAL A 359 14.37 -0.44 -20.28
CA VAL A 359 14.84 0.85 -19.73
C VAL A 359 14.27 0.99 -18.31
N PRO A 360 15.01 1.61 -17.36
CA PRO A 360 14.49 1.97 -16.04
C PRO A 360 13.07 2.56 -16.11
N GLY A 361 12.14 1.98 -15.35
CA GLY A 361 10.73 2.35 -15.32
C GLY A 361 9.79 1.54 -16.21
N GLU A 362 10.26 0.93 -17.30
CA GLU A 362 9.41 0.15 -18.22
C GLU A 362 9.12 -1.28 -17.73
N GLY A 363 10.10 -1.89 -17.04
CA GLY A 363 10.11 -3.33 -16.79
C GLY A 363 9.17 -3.82 -15.69
N GLY A 364 8.71 -2.93 -14.81
CA GLY A 364 8.00 -3.33 -13.60
C GLY A 364 8.89 -4.18 -12.69
N LEU A 365 8.32 -5.23 -12.08
CA LEU A 365 9.09 -6.15 -11.26
C LEU A 365 9.73 -7.29 -12.08
N ILE A 366 10.95 -7.64 -11.69
CA ILE A 366 11.71 -8.81 -12.16
C ILE A 366 11.72 -9.79 -11.00
N THR A 367 11.08 -10.94 -11.17
CA THR A 367 11.05 -12.00 -10.15
C THR A 367 12.12 -13.04 -10.43
N LEU A 368 12.77 -13.54 -9.38
CA LEU A 368 13.71 -14.65 -9.39
C LEU A 368 13.02 -15.89 -8.81
N PRO A 369 12.32 -16.73 -9.61
CA PRO A 369 11.49 -17.81 -9.08
C PRO A 369 12.31 -18.93 -8.42
N GLU A 370 13.55 -19.09 -8.89
CA GLU A 370 14.50 -20.08 -8.40
C GLU A 370 15.28 -19.59 -7.17
N SER A 371 15.17 -18.30 -6.83
CA SER A 371 15.77 -17.78 -5.60
C SER A 371 15.10 -18.40 -4.39
N ALA A 372 15.89 -18.94 -3.46
CA ALA A 372 15.44 -19.40 -2.16
C ALA A 372 14.58 -18.34 -1.47
N TRP A 373 14.93 -17.06 -1.53
CA TRP A 373 14.12 -15.99 -0.92
C TRP A 373 12.85 -15.61 -1.70
N LEU A 374 12.67 -16.17 -2.91
CA LEU A 374 11.68 -15.71 -3.89
C LEU A 374 11.77 -14.18 -4.05
N ALA A 375 12.98 -13.72 -4.35
CA ALA A 375 13.30 -12.31 -4.43
C ALA A 375 12.74 -11.67 -5.70
N SER A 376 12.40 -10.38 -5.62
CA SER A 376 12.04 -9.56 -6.77
C SER A 376 12.67 -8.17 -6.66
N ILE A 377 13.04 -7.60 -7.80
CA ILE A 377 13.56 -6.22 -7.89
C ILE A 377 12.73 -5.38 -8.86
N VAL A 378 12.74 -4.07 -8.66
CA VAL A 378 12.09 -3.07 -9.49
C VAL A 378 13.10 -1.95 -9.72
N ILE A 379 13.35 -1.63 -10.98
CA ILE A 379 14.13 -0.46 -11.37
C ILE A 379 13.15 0.62 -11.83
N PRO A 380 12.79 1.60 -10.97
CA PRO A 380 11.90 2.67 -11.35
C PRO A 380 12.58 3.61 -12.37
N ALA A 381 11.78 4.49 -12.97
CA ALA A 381 12.35 5.59 -13.75
C ALA A 381 13.24 6.46 -12.85
N GLN A 382 14.34 6.95 -13.43
CA GLN A 382 15.31 7.80 -12.74
C GLN A 382 15.17 9.24 -13.25
N PRO A 383 15.29 10.26 -12.39
CA PRO A 383 15.37 10.16 -10.93
C PRO A 383 14.04 9.68 -10.31
N HIS A 384 14.13 8.86 -9.25
CA HIS A 384 12.94 8.37 -8.54
C HIS A 384 12.56 9.24 -7.32
N PHE A 385 13.51 10.02 -6.81
CA PHE A 385 13.29 11.01 -5.75
C PHE A 385 13.50 12.42 -6.29
N ILE A 386 12.68 13.36 -5.81
CA ILE A 386 12.91 14.77 -6.12
C ILE A 386 14.23 15.21 -5.46
N GLY A 387 15.16 15.73 -6.27
CA GLY A 387 16.49 16.13 -5.81
C GLY A 387 17.55 15.02 -5.87
N GLN A 388 17.22 13.85 -6.40
CA GLN A 388 18.20 12.81 -6.69
C GLN A 388 19.21 13.31 -7.74
N PRO A 389 20.53 13.24 -7.46
CA PRO A 389 21.56 13.63 -8.43
C PRO A 389 21.53 12.79 -9.72
N ASP A 390 21.89 13.40 -10.84
CA ASP A 390 21.88 12.75 -12.17
C ASP A 390 22.85 11.56 -12.27
N ASP A 391 23.91 11.55 -11.47
CA ASP A 391 24.92 10.47 -11.38
C ASP A 391 24.59 9.40 -10.32
N VAL A 392 23.46 9.54 -9.63
CA VAL A 392 22.98 8.59 -8.63
C VAL A 392 21.71 7.91 -9.14
N SER A 393 21.61 6.62 -8.91
CA SER A 393 20.43 5.82 -9.27
C SER A 393 19.89 5.04 -8.09
N VAL A 394 18.60 4.70 -8.12
CA VAL A 394 17.95 3.92 -7.07
C VAL A 394 17.15 2.77 -7.66
N PHE A 395 17.24 1.60 -7.04
CA PHE A 395 16.28 0.52 -7.27
C PHE A 395 15.78 -0.05 -5.94
N TRP A 396 14.68 -0.76 -6.01
CA TRP A 396 14.03 -1.36 -4.85
C TRP A 396 13.84 -2.85 -5.06
N GLY A 397 13.84 -3.63 -3.99
CA GLY A 397 13.55 -5.06 -4.04
C GLY A 397 13.03 -5.60 -2.73
N TYR A 398 12.67 -6.89 -2.73
CA TYR A 398 12.19 -7.60 -1.56
C TYR A 398 12.30 -9.12 -1.75
N GLY A 399 12.10 -9.89 -0.67
CA GLY A 399 11.88 -11.34 -0.73
C GLY A 399 10.61 -11.78 0.01
N LEU A 400 9.95 -12.84 -0.46
CA LEU A 400 8.77 -13.42 0.19
C LEU A 400 9.10 -14.53 1.18
N ARG A 401 10.31 -15.11 1.12
CA ARG A 401 10.75 -16.21 2.00
C ARG A 401 11.98 -15.77 2.76
N VAL A 402 11.77 -15.05 3.86
CA VAL A 402 12.84 -14.31 4.53
C VAL A 402 13.59 -15.09 5.62
N ASP A 403 12.98 -16.16 6.13
CA ASP A 403 13.55 -16.98 7.20
C ASP A 403 14.34 -18.20 6.68
N ILE A 404 14.53 -18.33 5.36
CA ILE A 404 15.25 -19.45 4.75
C ILE A 404 16.61 -19.03 4.20
N PRO A 405 17.66 -19.88 4.29
CA PRO A 405 18.98 -19.56 3.75
C PRO A 405 18.96 -19.24 2.25
N GLY A 406 19.68 -18.19 1.85
CA GLY A 406 19.90 -17.82 0.45
C GLY A 406 20.75 -18.84 -0.31
N ASP A 407 20.77 -18.72 -1.63
CA ASP A 407 21.48 -19.60 -2.54
C ASP A 407 22.99 -19.30 -2.58
N PHE A 408 23.40 -18.06 -2.37
CA PHE A 408 24.80 -17.62 -2.46
C PHE A 408 25.37 -17.24 -1.09
N VAL A 409 24.64 -16.44 -0.29
CA VAL A 409 25.13 -15.99 1.03
C VAL A 409 24.88 -16.98 2.17
N LYS A 410 24.03 -18.00 1.95
CA LYS A 410 23.72 -19.08 2.92
C LYS A 410 23.23 -18.61 4.29
N LYS A 411 22.65 -17.41 4.37
CA LYS A 411 21.95 -16.84 5.54
C LYS A 411 20.48 -16.59 5.21
N SER A 412 19.63 -16.52 6.23
CA SER A 412 18.25 -16.06 6.03
C SER A 412 18.28 -14.60 5.54
N MET A 413 17.32 -14.19 4.71
CA MET A 413 17.25 -12.79 4.26
C MET A 413 17.06 -11.83 5.44
N ALA A 414 16.30 -12.27 6.46
CA ALA A 414 16.07 -11.51 7.69
C ALA A 414 17.37 -11.19 8.46
N ASP A 415 18.36 -12.08 8.39
CA ASP A 415 19.66 -11.91 9.05
C ASP A 415 20.73 -11.25 8.16
N CYS A 416 20.38 -10.81 6.95
CA CYS A 416 21.32 -10.23 6.01
C CYS A 416 21.41 -8.70 6.13
N SER A 417 22.65 -8.21 6.09
CA SER A 417 22.97 -6.82 5.79
C SER A 417 22.64 -6.45 4.33
N GLY A 418 22.64 -5.16 4.02
CA GLY A 418 22.44 -4.71 2.64
C GLY A 418 23.45 -5.28 1.64
N ARG A 419 24.72 -5.39 2.03
CA ARG A 419 25.80 -5.95 1.21
C ARG A 419 25.60 -7.44 0.92
N GLU A 420 25.13 -8.20 1.92
CA GLU A 420 24.81 -9.63 1.74
C GLU A 420 23.59 -9.81 0.82
N ILE A 421 22.55 -8.98 0.96
CA ILE A 421 21.40 -9.00 0.03
C ILE A 421 21.84 -8.67 -1.40
N MET A 422 22.71 -7.67 -1.58
CA MET A 422 23.27 -7.36 -2.90
C MET A 422 24.10 -8.52 -3.45
N THR A 423 24.85 -9.22 -2.60
CA THR A 423 25.67 -10.37 -3.01
C THR A 423 24.80 -11.52 -3.51
N GLU A 424 23.71 -11.83 -2.79
CA GLU A 424 22.70 -12.81 -3.23
C GLU A 424 22.10 -12.42 -4.58
N LEU A 425 21.67 -11.15 -4.72
CA LEU A 425 21.08 -10.65 -5.95
C LEU A 425 22.03 -10.74 -7.16
N LEU A 426 23.29 -10.36 -6.98
CA LEU A 426 24.30 -10.41 -8.05
C LEU A 426 24.58 -11.85 -8.50
N GLY A 427 24.58 -12.81 -7.57
CA GLY A 427 24.71 -14.23 -7.89
C GLY A 427 23.55 -14.74 -8.78
N HIS A 428 22.32 -14.37 -8.45
CA HIS A 428 21.13 -14.71 -9.26
C HIS A 428 21.16 -14.07 -10.64
N LEU A 429 21.68 -12.85 -10.75
CA LEU A 429 21.82 -12.12 -12.02
C LEU A 429 23.05 -12.53 -12.85
N ARG A 430 23.91 -13.43 -12.33
CA ARG A 430 25.18 -13.86 -12.96
C ARG A 430 26.15 -12.70 -13.24
N LEU A 431 26.25 -11.76 -12.31
CA LEU A 431 27.10 -10.56 -12.40
C LEU A 431 28.39 -10.70 -11.59
N ASP A 432 29.02 -11.88 -11.64
CA ASP A 432 30.21 -12.19 -10.84
C ASP A 432 31.42 -11.31 -11.19
N ALA A 433 31.57 -10.94 -12.47
CA ALA A 433 32.72 -10.16 -12.96
C ALA A 433 32.70 -8.71 -12.45
N GLU A 434 31.51 -8.11 -12.37
CA GLU A 434 31.29 -6.74 -11.92
C GLU A 434 30.99 -6.65 -10.41
N ALA A 435 30.85 -7.77 -9.71
CA ALA A 435 30.33 -7.83 -8.35
C ALA A 435 31.11 -6.95 -7.37
N ALA A 436 32.44 -7.00 -7.39
CA ALA A 436 33.27 -6.19 -6.49
C ALA A 436 33.03 -4.68 -6.67
N GLN A 437 33.03 -4.21 -7.93
CA GLN A 437 32.78 -2.80 -8.25
C GLN A 437 31.36 -2.38 -7.83
N ILE A 438 30.35 -3.19 -8.12
CA ILE A 438 28.96 -2.89 -7.77
C ILE A 438 28.80 -2.84 -6.24
N LEU A 439 29.40 -3.77 -5.49
CA LEU A 439 29.32 -3.80 -4.03
C LEU A 439 30.07 -2.62 -3.38
N ASP A 440 31.15 -2.14 -3.97
CA ASP A 440 31.92 -1.00 -3.45
C ASP A 440 31.22 0.34 -3.68
N THR A 441 30.38 0.41 -4.71
CA THR A 441 29.71 1.66 -5.16
C THR A 441 28.21 1.70 -4.85
N SER A 442 27.70 0.68 -4.14
CA SER A 442 26.30 0.56 -3.75
C SER A 442 26.10 0.72 -2.25
N LEU A 443 24.97 1.32 -1.89
CA LEU A 443 24.51 1.49 -0.53
C LEU A 443 23.09 0.91 -0.45
N CYS A 444 22.99 -0.30 0.10
CA CYS A 444 21.76 -1.05 0.24
C CYS A 444 21.24 -0.95 1.67
N ILE A 445 20.00 -0.48 1.83
CA ILE A 445 19.34 -0.37 3.13
C ILE A 445 18.19 -1.39 3.17
N PRO A 446 18.34 -2.49 3.91
CA PRO A 446 17.24 -3.42 4.16
C PRO A 446 16.23 -2.86 5.16
N CYS A 447 14.97 -3.23 4.99
CA CYS A 447 13.89 -2.88 5.90
C CYS A 447 13.05 -4.12 6.25
N MET A 448 13.03 -4.47 7.53
CA MET A 448 12.13 -5.50 8.09
C MET A 448 10.78 -4.86 8.39
N MET A 449 9.71 -5.47 7.91
CA MET A 449 8.35 -5.03 8.19
C MET A 449 7.53 -6.20 8.74
N PRO A 450 7.23 -6.22 10.05
CA PRO A 450 6.61 -7.38 10.71
C PRO A 450 5.15 -7.63 10.29
N PHE A 451 4.44 -6.60 9.80
CA PHE A 451 3.00 -6.66 9.52
C PHE A 451 2.63 -6.39 8.06
N ILE A 452 3.59 -6.40 7.12
CA ILE A 452 3.36 -5.86 5.78
C ILE A 452 2.25 -6.56 4.98
N THR A 453 2.03 -7.86 5.22
CA THR A 453 0.98 -8.65 4.57
C THR A 453 -0.10 -9.07 5.56
N SER A 454 -0.20 -8.39 6.70
CA SER A 454 -1.17 -8.71 7.76
C SER A 454 -2.62 -8.62 7.26
N GLN A 455 -2.93 -7.67 6.38
CA GLN A 455 -4.25 -7.53 5.75
C GLN A 455 -4.68 -8.73 4.88
N PHE A 456 -3.73 -9.62 4.52
CA PHE A 456 -4.02 -10.84 3.76
C PHE A 456 -4.17 -12.08 4.63
N LEU A 457 -3.97 -11.98 5.95
CA LEU A 457 -4.16 -13.13 6.85
C LEU A 457 -5.61 -13.63 6.80
N CYS A 458 -5.78 -14.94 7.03
CA CYS A 458 -7.08 -15.59 7.01
C CYS A 458 -8.03 -14.93 8.02
N ARG A 459 -9.22 -14.56 7.54
CA ARG A 459 -10.20 -13.78 8.29
C ARG A 459 -11.62 -14.28 8.02
N GLU A 460 -12.51 -13.99 8.95
CA GLU A 460 -13.96 -14.17 8.85
C GLU A 460 -14.69 -12.83 8.69
N HIS A 461 -15.98 -12.93 8.39
CA HIS A 461 -16.86 -11.77 8.47
C HIS A 461 -16.88 -11.26 9.92
N GLY A 462 -16.67 -9.96 10.10
CA GLY A 462 -16.63 -9.31 11.41
C GLY A 462 -15.23 -9.11 11.98
N ASP A 463 -14.19 -9.78 11.46
CA ASP A 463 -12.80 -9.53 11.92
C ASP A 463 -12.33 -8.12 11.54
N ARG A 464 -12.79 -7.59 10.40
CA ARG A 464 -12.68 -6.18 10.04
C ARG A 464 -13.99 -5.46 10.39
N PRO A 465 -13.95 -4.31 11.07
CA PRO A 465 -15.15 -3.52 11.31
C PRO A 465 -15.61 -2.80 10.06
N GLN A 466 -16.89 -2.43 10.02
CA GLN A 466 -17.40 -1.53 8.99
C GLN A 466 -16.77 -0.14 9.14
N VAL A 467 -16.58 0.56 8.03
CA VAL A 467 -16.16 1.99 8.03
C VAL A 467 -17.08 2.85 8.91
N THR A 468 -18.37 2.51 8.93
CA THR A 468 -19.39 3.09 9.81
C THR A 468 -19.79 2.07 10.88
N PRO A 469 -19.06 1.96 12.01
CA PRO A 469 -19.35 0.95 13.02
C PRO A 469 -20.74 1.15 13.63
N ALA A 470 -21.48 0.05 13.77
CA ALA A 470 -22.84 0.08 14.29
C ALA A 470 -22.86 0.64 15.71
N GLY A 471 -23.88 1.44 16.03
CA GLY A 471 -24.03 2.01 17.37
C GLY A 471 -23.16 3.23 17.68
N TRP A 472 -22.23 3.65 16.81
CA TRP A 472 -21.38 4.84 17.05
C TRP A 472 -21.94 6.10 16.41
N LYS A 473 -21.95 7.23 17.13
CA LYS A 473 -22.49 8.51 16.63
C LYS A 473 -21.45 9.38 15.95
N ASN A 474 -20.22 9.40 16.46
CA ASN A 474 -19.16 10.31 16.03
C ASN A 474 -17.80 9.65 15.78
N LEU A 475 -17.78 8.34 15.54
CA LEU A 475 -16.57 7.58 15.22
C LEU A 475 -16.72 6.91 13.86
N TRP A 476 -15.70 7.05 13.01
CA TRP A 476 -15.55 6.34 11.74
C TRP A 476 -14.17 5.72 11.63
N LEU A 477 -14.10 4.61 10.92
CA LEU A 477 -12.88 3.79 10.80
C LEU A 477 -12.45 3.76 9.33
N MET A 478 -11.15 3.84 9.07
CA MET A 478 -10.60 3.94 7.71
C MET A 478 -9.36 3.07 7.54
N GLY A 479 -8.92 2.93 6.29
CA GLY A 479 -7.68 2.24 5.92
C GLY A 479 -7.89 0.77 5.53
N GLN A 480 -6.80 0.02 5.53
CA GLN A 480 -6.72 -1.33 4.96
C GLN A 480 -7.42 -2.41 5.79
N PHE A 481 -7.78 -2.10 7.04
CA PHE A 481 -8.35 -3.06 7.98
C PHE A 481 -9.83 -2.81 8.29
N CYS A 482 -10.49 -1.94 7.52
CA CYS A 482 -11.93 -1.78 7.54
C CYS A 482 -12.58 -2.61 6.43
N GLU A 483 -13.82 -3.04 6.62
CA GLU A 483 -14.56 -3.79 5.63
C GLU A 483 -15.16 -2.85 4.58
N LEU A 484 -14.71 -3.02 3.34
CA LEU A 484 -15.37 -2.51 2.13
C LEU A 484 -15.70 -3.70 1.22
N PRO A 485 -16.95 -3.81 0.77
CA PRO A 485 -17.32 -4.85 -0.19
C PRO A 485 -16.62 -4.61 -1.52
N ASP A 486 -16.41 -5.68 -2.28
CA ASP A 486 -16.02 -5.68 -3.69
C ASP A 486 -14.63 -5.13 -4.05
N ASP A 487 -13.96 -4.45 -3.14
CA ASP A 487 -12.63 -3.91 -3.34
C ASP A 487 -11.56 -4.72 -2.59
N VAL A 488 -10.30 -4.44 -2.90
CA VAL A 488 -9.13 -5.20 -2.44
C VAL A 488 -8.21 -4.37 -1.56
N VAL A 489 -7.83 -4.92 -0.40
CA VAL A 489 -6.84 -4.32 0.51
C VAL A 489 -5.44 -4.32 -0.12
N PHE A 490 -4.46 -3.66 0.51
CA PHE A 490 -3.08 -3.47 -0.01
C PHE A 490 -3.01 -2.59 -1.26
N THR A 491 -4.04 -1.77 -1.50
CA THR A 491 -4.08 -0.79 -2.58
C THR A 491 -4.27 0.62 -2.03
N VAL A 492 -3.73 1.62 -2.73
CA VAL A 492 -3.99 3.04 -2.40
C VAL A 492 -5.50 3.34 -2.51
N GLU A 493 -6.14 2.77 -3.53
CA GLU A 493 -7.59 2.88 -3.79
C GLU A 493 -8.42 2.52 -2.55
N TYR A 494 -8.12 1.42 -1.87
CA TYR A 494 -8.90 0.98 -0.70
C TYR A 494 -8.86 1.99 0.45
N SER A 495 -7.70 2.60 0.70
CA SER A 495 -7.55 3.63 1.73
C SER A 495 -8.30 4.91 1.38
N ILE A 496 -8.25 5.33 0.10
CA ILE A 496 -8.98 6.52 -0.36
C ILE A 496 -10.49 6.27 -0.36
N ARG A 497 -10.93 5.09 -0.80
CA ARG A 497 -12.33 4.69 -0.79
C ARG A 497 -12.89 4.65 0.64
N SER A 498 -12.18 4.04 1.59
CA SER A 498 -12.63 3.99 2.99
C SER A 498 -12.74 5.38 3.59
N ALA A 499 -11.78 6.27 3.29
CA ALA A 499 -11.85 7.68 3.68
C ALA A 499 -13.07 8.40 3.10
N GLN A 500 -13.36 8.19 1.80
CA GLN A 500 -14.52 8.80 1.14
C GLN A 500 -15.84 8.31 1.74
N VAL A 501 -15.97 6.99 2.01
CA VAL A 501 -17.14 6.42 2.71
C VAL A 501 -17.29 7.04 4.11
N ALA A 502 -16.20 7.10 4.89
CA ALA A 502 -16.20 7.64 6.24
C ALA A 502 -16.68 9.09 6.27
N VAL A 503 -16.11 9.94 5.41
CA VAL A 503 -16.45 11.36 5.35
C VAL A 503 -17.88 11.59 4.89
N TYR A 504 -18.34 10.89 3.84
CA TYR A 504 -19.71 11.05 3.36
C TYR A 504 -20.73 10.62 4.43
N ALA A 505 -20.44 9.54 5.16
CA ALA A 505 -21.26 9.13 6.30
C ALA A 505 -21.20 10.14 7.46
N ALA A 506 -20.01 10.67 7.78
CA ALA A 506 -19.83 11.62 8.88
C ALA A 506 -20.62 12.91 8.68
N LEU A 507 -20.64 13.39 7.45
CA LEU A 507 -21.35 14.61 7.05
C LEU A 507 -22.81 14.37 6.67
N GLY A 508 -23.27 13.11 6.60
CA GLY A 508 -24.61 12.77 6.14
C GLY A 508 -24.88 13.13 4.68
N LEU A 509 -23.84 13.13 3.83
CA LEU A 509 -23.97 13.45 2.41
C LEU A 509 -24.72 12.33 1.70
N LYS A 510 -25.67 12.69 0.83
CA LYS A 510 -26.38 11.74 -0.05
C LYS A 510 -25.55 11.39 -1.29
N ARG A 511 -24.32 10.94 -1.05
CA ARG A 511 -23.32 10.58 -2.08
C ARG A 511 -22.67 9.25 -1.70
N SER A 512 -22.18 8.55 -2.71
CA SER A 512 -21.36 7.35 -2.55
C SER A 512 -20.08 7.51 -3.36
N PRO A 513 -18.96 6.87 -2.95
CA PRO A 513 -17.78 6.75 -3.80
C PRO A 513 -18.11 6.17 -5.18
N PRO A 514 -17.29 6.47 -6.21
CA PRO A 514 -17.38 5.80 -7.51
C PRO A 514 -17.41 4.27 -7.32
N PRO A 515 -18.34 3.53 -7.93
CA PRO A 515 -18.45 2.09 -7.74
C PRO A 515 -17.17 1.38 -8.22
N VAL A 516 -16.78 0.31 -7.54
CA VAL A 516 -15.65 -0.53 -7.97
C VAL A 516 -15.92 -1.03 -9.39
N TYR A 517 -14.94 -0.92 -10.28
CA TYR A 517 -15.09 -1.42 -11.64
C TYR A 517 -15.26 -2.95 -11.64
N LYS A 518 -16.34 -3.44 -12.24
CA LYS A 518 -16.70 -4.86 -12.27
C LYS A 518 -16.41 -5.49 -13.62
N GLY A 519 -15.13 -5.69 -13.94
CA GLY A 519 -14.71 -6.33 -15.18
C GLY A 519 -15.32 -7.72 -15.39
N ALA A 520 -15.64 -8.43 -14.29
CA ALA A 520 -16.25 -9.76 -14.32
C ALA A 520 -17.67 -9.80 -14.93
N PHE A 521 -18.33 -8.66 -15.14
CA PHE A 521 -19.63 -8.60 -15.83
C PHE A 521 -19.53 -8.15 -17.29
N ASP A 522 -18.32 -7.95 -17.83
CA ASP A 522 -18.10 -7.66 -19.25
C ASP A 522 -17.69 -8.94 -19.99
N PRO A 523 -18.54 -9.51 -20.86
CA PRO A 523 -18.22 -10.74 -21.60
C PRO A 523 -16.92 -10.66 -22.42
N ARG A 524 -16.51 -9.47 -22.87
CA ARG A 524 -15.28 -9.28 -23.63
C ARG A 524 -14.06 -9.44 -22.73
N VAL A 525 -14.15 -8.93 -21.49
CA VAL A 525 -13.12 -9.08 -20.47
C VAL A 525 -13.01 -10.55 -20.06
N LEU A 526 -14.14 -11.20 -19.79
CA LEU A 526 -14.16 -12.63 -19.44
C LEU A 526 -13.57 -13.51 -20.55
N TYR A 527 -13.91 -13.23 -21.82
CA TYR A 527 -13.34 -13.98 -22.95
C TYR A 527 -11.82 -13.83 -23.05
N ARG A 528 -11.30 -12.61 -22.87
CA ARG A 528 -9.84 -12.36 -22.85
C ARG A 528 -9.16 -13.03 -21.67
N ALA A 529 -9.76 -12.97 -20.49
CA ALA A 529 -9.25 -13.66 -19.31
C ALA A 529 -9.24 -15.18 -19.52
N PHE A 530 -10.30 -15.75 -20.11
CA PHE A 530 -10.35 -17.17 -20.48
C PHE A 530 -9.20 -17.56 -21.41
N LEU A 531 -9.00 -16.81 -22.50
CA LEU A 531 -7.90 -17.09 -23.44
C LEU A 531 -6.54 -17.04 -22.74
N ALA A 532 -6.31 -16.02 -21.91
CA ALA A 532 -5.06 -15.85 -21.17
C ALA A 532 -4.84 -16.98 -20.15
N LEU A 533 -5.86 -17.37 -19.38
CA LEU A 533 -5.78 -18.48 -18.41
C LEU A 533 -5.41 -19.82 -19.08
N HIS A 534 -5.82 -20.03 -20.33
CA HIS A 534 -5.51 -21.23 -21.11
C HIS A 534 -4.24 -21.07 -21.99
N ASP A 535 -3.47 -20.00 -21.82
CA ASP A 535 -2.29 -19.68 -22.65
C ASP A 535 -2.60 -19.65 -24.18
N VAL A 536 -3.85 -19.33 -24.55
CA VAL A 536 -4.29 -19.17 -25.95
C VAL A 536 -4.00 -17.74 -26.39
N ARG A 537 -3.01 -17.56 -27.25
CA ARG A 537 -2.71 -16.26 -27.85
C ARG A 537 -3.70 -15.97 -28.97
N ALA A 538 -4.39 -14.82 -28.87
CA ALA A 538 -5.30 -14.32 -29.90
C ALA A 538 -4.58 -13.90 -31.18
#